data_AF-A0A962N922-F1
#
_entry.id   AF-A0A962N922-F1
#
_cell.length_a   1.000
_cell.length_b   1.000
_cell.length_c   1.000
_cell.angle_alpha   90.00
_cell.angle_beta   90.00
_cell.angle_gamma   90.00
#
_symmetry.space_group_name_H-M   'P 1'
#
loop_
_entity.id
_entity.type
_entity.pdbx_description
1 polymer ?
#
loop_
_entity_poly.entity_id
_entity_poly.type
_entity_poly.pdbx_seq_one_letter_code
_entity_poly.pdbx_strand_id
1 'polypeptide(L)'
;MDMENLPPAFTRLIDLASERFGGKVLWCTDDFFAEKENLIKPSKPIFIADKYTDRGKWMDGWESRRKRTEGHDIAVIQLGAAGVIKGFDVDTAHFLGNQPQACSIEACYAPDGNWDKAEWTEVLPRTTLDPGSQHLVVANPQPATHQLATHIKLHIYPDGG
;
A
#
# COMPACT_ATOMS: atom_id res chain seq x y z
N MET A 1 -16.28 5.37 -28.92
CA MET A 1 -15.77 5.51 -27.53
C MET A 1 -15.32 4.12 -27.16
N ASP A 2 -14.03 3.86 -27.30
CA ASP A 2 -13.48 2.51 -27.23
C ASP A 2 -13.68 1.96 -25.82
N MET A 3 -14.38 0.83 -25.71
CA MET A 3 -14.66 0.16 -24.43
C MET A 3 -13.41 -0.49 -23.82
N GLU A 4 -12.24 -0.36 -24.46
CA GLU A 4 -11.00 -1.04 -24.07
C GLU A 4 -10.15 -0.29 -23.05
N ASN A 5 -10.51 0.93 -22.64
CA ASN A 5 -9.70 1.75 -21.71
C ASN A 5 -10.46 2.26 -20.47
N LEU A 6 -11.54 1.59 -20.07
CA LEU A 6 -12.19 1.94 -18.80
C LEU A 6 -11.32 1.45 -17.62
N PRO A 7 -11.07 2.30 -16.60
CA PRO A 7 -10.35 1.85 -15.42
C PRO A 7 -11.12 0.71 -14.73
N PRO A 8 -10.43 -0.18 -14.00
CA PRO A 8 -11.07 -1.29 -13.29
C PRO A 8 -12.26 -0.82 -12.46
N ALA A 9 -13.34 -1.60 -12.43
CA ALA A 9 -14.58 -1.19 -11.77
C ALA A 9 -14.41 -0.82 -10.28
N PHE A 10 -13.42 -1.42 -9.60
CA PHE A 10 -13.14 -1.13 -8.19
C PHE A 10 -12.71 0.32 -7.94
N THR A 11 -12.18 1.02 -8.94
CA THR A 11 -11.73 2.42 -8.82
C THR A 11 -12.87 3.41 -8.55
N ARG A 12 -14.13 2.96 -8.70
CA ARG A 12 -15.33 3.74 -8.38
C ARG A 12 -15.88 3.45 -6.98
N LEU A 13 -15.26 2.52 -6.25
CA LEU A 13 -15.62 2.16 -4.88
C LEU A 13 -14.92 3.09 -3.89
N ILE A 14 -15.31 2.97 -2.62
CA ILE A 14 -14.68 3.71 -1.52
C ILE A 14 -13.28 3.15 -1.30
N ASP A 15 -12.29 4.05 -1.18
CA ASP A 15 -10.98 3.71 -0.66
C ASP A 15 -11.07 3.51 0.86
N LEU A 16 -11.01 2.25 1.28
CA LEU A 16 -11.09 1.86 2.68
C LEU A 16 -9.80 2.17 3.45
N ALA A 17 -8.65 2.31 2.78
CA ALA A 17 -7.37 2.60 3.41
C ALA A 17 -7.19 4.10 3.65
N SER A 18 -7.88 4.95 2.89
CA SER A 18 -7.78 6.41 2.99
C SER A 18 -7.92 6.95 4.42
N GLU A 19 -6.99 7.81 4.82
CA GLU A 19 -7.07 8.53 6.11
C GLU A 19 -8.35 9.38 6.21
N ARG A 20 -8.87 9.88 5.08
CA ARG A 20 -10.12 10.66 5.02
C ARG A 20 -11.33 9.84 5.43
N PHE A 21 -11.27 8.52 5.23
CA PHE A 21 -12.30 7.58 5.64
C PHE A 21 -11.98 6.91 6.98
N GLY A 22 -10.93 7.35 7.68
CA GLY A 22 -10.54 6.84 9.01
C GLY A 22 -9.49 5.73 8.98
N GLY A 23 -8.90 5.42 7.82
CA GLY A 23 -7.78 4.49 7.73
C GLY A 23 -6.53 5.00 8.46
N LYS A 24 -5.69 4.08 8.94
CA LYS A 24 -4.50 4.38 9.75
C LYS A 24 -3.38 3.41 9.45
N VAL A 25 -2.16 3.90 9.28
CA VAL A 25 -0.98 3.04 9.22
C VAL A 25 -0.50 2.78 10.65
N LEU A 26 -0.66 1.55 11.13
CA LEU A 26 -0.45 1.19 12.53
C LEU A 26 1.02 0.91 12.85
N TRP A 27 1.74 0.33 11.90
CA TRP A 27 3.11 -0.14 12.09
C TRP A 27 3.81 -0.32 10.75
N CYS A 28 5.12 -0.13 10.72
CA CYS A 28 5.96 -0.59 9.63
C CYS A 28 7.30 -1.11 10.14
N THR A 29 8.04 -1.82 9.30
CA THR A 29 9.42 -2.24 9.59
C THR A 29 10.42 -1.08 9.60
N ASP A 30 10.30 -0.14 8.67
CA ASP A 30 11.21 1.00 8.52
C ASP A 30 10.54 2.13 7.72
N ASP A 31 10.48 3.34 8.27
CA ASP A 31 9.98 4.58 7.63
C ASP A 31 11.03 5.70 7.68
N PHE A 32 12.30 5.33 7.54
CA PHE A 32 13.42 6.25 7.73
C PHE A 32 13.38 7.43 6.76
N PHE A 33 13.23 7.23 5.45
CA PHE A 33 13.36 8.34 4.48
C PHE A 33 12.05 9.13 4.34
N ALA A 34 10.91 8.45 4.37
CA ALA A 34 9.61 9.07 4.30
C ALA A 34 8.56 8.27 5.10
N GLU A 35 7.65 8.99 5.73
CA GLU A 35 6.74 8.44 6.74
C GLU A 35 5.68 7.52 6.12
N LYS A 36 5.47 6.35 6.74
CA LYS A 36 4.47 5.35 6.31
C LYS A 36 3.05 5.92 6.17
N GLU A 37 2.70 6.93 6.97
CA GLU A 37 1.40 7.61 6.94
C GLU A 37 1.09 8.24 5.56
N ASN A 38 2.11 8.52 4.75
CA ASN A 38 1.93 9.06 3.41
C ASN A 38 1.22 8.07 2.46
N LEU A 39 1.25 6.76 2.72
CA LEU A 39 0.61 5.72 1.90
C LEU A 39 -0.89 5.91 1.72
N ILE A 40 -1.56 6.50 2.70
CA ILE A 40 -3.03 6.54 2.78
C ILE A 40 -3.62 7.94 2.59
N LYS A 41 -2.77 8.89 2.18
CA LYS A 41 -3.23 10.25 1.85
C LYS A 41 -4.14 10.21 0.63
N PRO A 42 -5.27 10.94 0.64
CA PRO A 42 -6.22 10.94 -0.48
C PRO A 42 -5.76 11.81 -1.67
N SER A 43 -4.74 12.65 -1.47
CA SER A 43 -4.20 13.52 -2.51
C SER A 43 -3.24 12.75 -3.41
N LYS A 44 -3.16 13.15 -4.68
CA LYS A 44 -2.09 12.66 -5.56
C LYS A 44 -0.72 13.02 -4.97
N PRO A 45 0.25 12.09 -5.02
CA PRO A 45 1.59 12.35 -4.50
C PRO A 45 2.27 13.47 -5.28
N ILE A 46 2.93 14.38 -4.55
CA ILE A 46 3.66 15.51 -5.14
C ILE A 46 5.18 15.37 -4.96
N PHE A 47 5.93 15.99 -5.86
CA PHE A 47 7.38 16.10 -5.77
C PHE A 47 7.80 17.56 -5.66
N ILE A 48 8.63 17.86 -4.66
CA ILE A 48 9.17 19.21 -4.44
C ILE A 48 10.69 19.10 -4.55
N ALA A 49 11.25 19.55 -5.67
CA ALA A 49 12.65 19.28 -6.04
C ALA A 49 13.67 19.72 -4.97
N ASP A 50 13.45 20.89 -4.37
CA ASP A 50 14.37 21.55 -3.43
C ASP A 50 13.98 21.33 -1.95
N LYS A 51 13.07 20.38 -1.65
CA LYS A 51 12.64 20.09 -0.28
C LYS A 51 13.38 18.87 0.28
N TYR A 52 13.96 19.06 1.46
CA TYR A 52 14.71 18.05 2.19
C TYR A 52 14.22 17.99 3.64
N THR A 53 14.39 16.82 4.25
CA THR A 53 14.25 16.59 5.69
C THR A 53 15.63 16.37 6.29
N ASP A 54 15.70 16.17 7.60
CA ASP A 54 16.92 15.72 8.29
C ASP A 54 17.35 14.29 7.88
N ARG A 55 16.50 13.55 7.17
CA ARG A 55 16.72 12.15 6.78
C ARG A 55 17.00 11.96 5.28
N GLY A 56 16.83 13.00 4.47
CA GLY A 56 17.10 12.93 3.04
C GLY A 56 16.21 13.86 2.23
N LYS A 57 15.97 13.51 0.96
CA LYS A 57 15.00 14.23 0.13
C LYS A 57 13.60 14.01 0.70
N TRP A 58 12.78 15.05 0.75
CA TRP A 58 11.39 14.87 1.15
C TRP A 58 10.62 14.16 0.03
N MET A 59 9.91 13.09 0.37
CA MET A 59 9.05 12.33 -0.53
C MET A 59 7.61 12.31 0.00
N ASP A 60 6.63 12.39 -0.90
CA ASP A 60 5.21 12.22 -0.58
C ASP A 60 4.81 10.76 -0.79
N GLY A 61 5.42 9.88 -0.01
CA GLY A 61 5.26 8.43 -0.04
C GLY A 61 5.90 7.81 1.20
N TRP A 62 5.88 6.48 1.31
CA TRP A 62 6.63 5.76 2.34
C TRP A 62 7.96 5.33 1.75
N GLU A 63 9.08 5.52 2.44
CA GLU A 63 10.37 5.07 1.93
C GLU A 63 11.26 4.50 3.05
N SER A 64 11.65 3.24 2.89
CA SER A 64 12.56 2.53 3.80
C SER A 64 14.03 2.64 3.38
N ARG A 65 14.95 2.28 4.28
CA ARG A 65 16.37 2.16 3.91
C ARG A 65 16.60 0.91 3.06
N ARG A 66 17.60 1.00 2.18
CA ARG A 66 18.12 -0.17 1.45
C ARG A 66 18.49 -1.31 2.39
N LYS A 67 17.90 -2.48 2.21
CA LYS A 67 18.25 -3.67 2.96
C LYS A 67 19.57 -4.24 2.50
N ARG A 68 20.33 -4.72 3.48
CA ARG A 68 21.60 -5.42 3.33
C ARG A 68 21.58 -6.81 3.98
N THR A 69 20.40 -7.23 4.44
CA THR A 69 20.11 -8.50 5.08
C THR A 69 18.90 -9.12 4.41
N GLU A 70 18.69 -10.42 4.59
CA GLU A 70 17.49 -11.11 4.10
C GLU A 70 16.21 -10.52 4.71
N GLY A 71 15.11 -10.66 3.98
CA GLY A 71 13.80 -10.13 4.36
C GLY A 71 13.32 -9.01 3.45
N HIS A 72 12.20 -8.40 3.84
CA HIS A 72 11.51 -7.37 3.05
C HIS A 72 10.76 -6.41 3.99
N ASP A 73 10.38 -5.23 3.52
CA ASP A 73 9.69 -4.24 4.35
C ASP A 73 8.18 -4.43 4.34
N ILE A 74 7.56 -4.11 5.48
CA ILE A 74 6.14 -4.35 5.74
C ILE A 74 5.51 -3.10 6.33
N ALA A 75 4.28 -2.80 5.93
CA ALA A 75 3.41 -1.84 6.59
C ALA A 75 2.04 -2.47 6.92
N VAL A 76 1.54 -2.26 8.13
CA VAL A 76 0.20 -2.70 8.57
C VAL A 76 -0.72 -1.50 8.59
N ILE A 77 -1.86 -1.61 7.91
CA ILE A 77 -2.83 -0.55 7.73
C ILE A 77 -4.19 -1.03 8.25
N GLN A 78 -4.77 -0.29 9.17
CA GLN A 78 -6.17 -0.42 9.56
C GLN A 78 -7.05 0.30 8.54
N LEU A 79 -8.10 -0.37 8.09
CA LEU A 79 -9.12 0.20 7.21
C LEU A 79 -10.09 1.08 8.02
N GLY A 80 -10.61 2.14 7.39
CA GLY A 80 -11.57 3.05 8.01
C GLY A 80 -12.91 2.40 8.37
N ALA A 81 -13.27 1.32 7.67
CA ALA A 81 -14.38 0.45 8.01
C ALA A 81 -14.09 -0.99 7.56
N ALA A 82 -14.78 -1.96 8.17
CA ALA A 82 -14.77 -3.32 7.68
C ALA A 82 -15.38 -3.39 6.28
N GLY A 83 -14.71 -4.05 5.33
CA GLY A 83 -15.18 -4.11 3.95
C GLY A 83 -14.58 -5.25 3.14
N VAL A 84 -15.20 -5.53 1.99
CA VAL A 84 -14.71 -6.54 1.05
C VAL A 84 -13.79 -5.88 0.05
N ILE A 85 -12.55 -6.34 -0.01
CA ILE A 85 -11.52 -5.75 -0.88
C ILE A 85 -11.75 -6.21 -2.33
N LYS A 86 -11.78 -5.26 -3.27
CA LYS A 86 -11.98 -5.54 -4.71
C LYS A 86 -10.74 -5.26 -5.56
N GLY A 87 -9.80 -4.48 -5.06
CA GLY A 87 -8.57 -4.14 -5.73
C GLY A 87 -7.76 -3.15 -4.92
N PHE A 88 -6.59 -2.84 -5.44
CA PHE A 88 -5.62 -1.94 -4.84
C PHE A 88 -5.12 -0.96 -5.90
N ASP A 89 -4.79 0.23 -5.45
CA ASP A 89 -4.00 1.20 -6.19
C ASP A 89 -2.64 1.28 -5.50
N VAL A 90 -1.60 0.76 -6.15
CA VAL A 90 -0.21 0.84 -5.67
C VAL A 90 0.53 1.81 -6.57
N ASP A 91 0.77 3.02 -6.08
CA ASP A 91 1.37 4.12 -6.84
C ASP A 91 2.81 4.37 -6.39
N THR A 92 3.76 4.18 -7.31
CA THR A 92 5.20 4.42 -7.10
C THR A 92 5.63 5.79 -7.65
N ALA A 93 4.68 6.71 -7.83
CA ALA A 93 4.95 8.07 -8.31
C ALA A 93 6.17 8.72 -7.61
N HIS A 94 7.04 9.30 -8.43
CA HIS A 94 8.29 9.97 -8.02
C HIS A 94 9.40 9.06 -7.49
N PHE A 95 9.15 7.76 -7.32
CA PHE A 95 10.17 6.75 -7.05
C PHE A 95 10.69 6.18 -8.38
N LEU A 96 11.77 6.79 -8.91
CA LEU A 96 12.30 6.57 -10.26
C LEU A 96 13.62 5.77 -10.28
N GLY A 97 13.67 4.70 -9.48
CA GLY A 97 14.85 3.83 -9.35
C GLY A 97 15.09 3.33 -7.93
N ASN A 98 14.37 3.87 -6.96
CA ASN A 98 14.31 3.43 -5.56
C ASN A 98 12.95 2.83 -5.19
N GLN A 99 12.07 2.57 -6.16
CA GLN A 99 10.85 1.83 -5.93
C GLN A 99 11.14 0.36 -5.62
N PRO A 100 10.31 -0.31 -4.81
CA PRO A 100 10.42 -1.74 -4.61
C PRO A 100 10.20 -2.48 -5.94
N GLN A 101 10.90 -3.61 -6.12
CA GLN A 101 10.78 -4.40 -7.35
C GLN A 101 9.41 -5.07 -7.47
N ALA A 102 8.79 -5.37 -6.32
CA ALA A 102 7.48 -5.99 -6.25
C ALA A 102 6.81 -5.67 -4.91
N CYS A 103 5.49 -5.84 -4.86
CA CYS A 103 4.73 -5.89 -3.61
C CYS A 103 3.83 -7.13 -3.53
N SER A 104 3.35 -7.45 -2.34
CA SER A 104 2.19 -8.32 -2.13
C SER A 104 1.36 -7.78 -0.97
N ILE A 105 0.10 -8.19 -0.87
CA ILE A 105 -0.79 -7.70 0.19
C ILE A 105 -1.56 -8.88 0.80
N GLU A 106 -1.58 -8.91 2.12
CA GLU A 106 -2.45 -9.76 2.93
C GLU A 106 -3.57 -8.93 3.57
N ALA A 107 -4.68 -9.57 3.93
CA ALA A 107 -5.75 -8.96 4.71
C ALA A 107 -6.18 -9.87 5.86
N CYS A 108 -6.76 -9.25 6.90
CA CYS A 108 -7.36 -9.99 8.01
C CYS A 108 -8.62 -9.29 8.57
N TYR A 109 -9.43 -10.08 9.28
CA TYR A 109 -10.57 -9.60 10.06
C TYR A 109 -10.22 -9.65 11.56
N ALA A 110 -9.97 -8.49 12.15
CA ALA A 110 -9.61 -8.28 13.55
C ALA A 110 -10.36 -7.04 14.08
N PRO A 111 -11.70 -7.11 14.23
CA PRO A 111 -12.53 -5.95 14.60
C PRO A 111 -12.26 -5.44 16.03
N ASP A 112 -11.61 -6.25 16.87
CA ASP A 112 -11.18 -5.90 18.22
C ASP A 112 -9.78 -5.24 18.25
N GLY A 113 -9.13 -5.11 17.09
CA GLY A 113 -7.79 -4.53 16.96
C GLY A 113 -6.64 -5.50 17.22
N ASN A 114 -6.90 -6.79 17.47
CA ASN A 114 -5.85 -7.80 17.70
C ASN A 114 -5.23 -8.34 16.39
N TRP A 115 -4.83 -7.43 15.49
CA TRP A 115 -4.32 -7.75 14.15
C TRP A 115 -2.97 -8.50 14.17
N ASP A 116 -2.20 -8.38 15.26
CA ASP A 116 -0.91 -9.03 15.47
C ASP A 116 -1.04 -10.55 15.66
N LYS A 117 -2.21 -11.02 16.11
CA LYS A 117 -2.54 -12.43 16.33
C LYS A 117 -3.52 -12.99 15.32
N ALA A 118 -3.99 -12.15 14.39
CA ALA A 118 -4.96 -12.55 13.39
C ALA A 118 -4.36 -13.49 12.35
N GLU A 119 -5.20 -14.33 11.76
CA GLU A 119 -4.85 -15.06 10.56
C GLU A 119 -4.88 -14.11 9.36
N TRP A 120 -3.75 -14.02 8.66
CA TRP A 120 -3.60 -13.20 7.47
C TRP A 120 -3.76 -14.05 6.22
N THR A 121 -4.54 -13.56 5.27
CA THR A 121 -4.73 -14.23 3.98
C THR A 121 -4.22 -13.36 2.85
N GLU A 122 -3.48 -13.95 1.90
CA GLU A 122 -3.04 -13.27 0.69
C GLU A 122 -4.25 -12.81 -0.14
N VAL A 123 -4.30 -11.51 -0.43
CA VAL A 123 -5.35 -10.87 -1.24
C VAL A 123 -4.78 -10.23 -2.51
N LEU A 124 -3.47 -10.01 -2.56
CA LEU A 124 -2.73 -9.66 -3.76
C LEU A 124 -1.42 -10.47 -3.78
N PRO A 125 -1.25 -11.42 -4.72
CA PRO A 125 0.02 -12.13 -4.85
C PRO A 125 1.14 -11.19 -5.29
N ARG A 126 2.38 -11.68 -5.19
CA ARG A 126 3.57 -10.92 -5.57
C ARG A 126 3.45 -10.33 -6.99
N THR A 127 3.39 -9.01 -7.05
CA THR A 127 3.16 -8.22 -8.26
C THR A 127 4.33 -7.27 -8.50
N THR A 128 4.90 -7.30 -9.70
CA THR A 128 6.00 -6.40 -10.10
C THR A 128 5.52 -4.95 -10.14
N LEU A 129 6.40 -4.03 -9.73
CA LEU A 129 6.13 -2.60 -9.77
C LEU A 129 7.13 -1.89 -10.69
N ASP A 130 6.59 -1.05 -11.57
CA ASP A 130 7.36 -0.18 -12.44
C ASP A 130 7.72 1.14 -11.72
N PRO A 131 8.86 1.77 -12.04
CA PRO A 131 9.21 3.08 -11.49
C PRO A 131 8.22 4.17 -11.90
N GLY A 132 7.78 4.99 -10.93
CA GLY A 132 6.94 6.17 -11.22
C GLY A 132 5.58 5.86 -11.81
N SER A 133 5.00 4.70 -11.49
CA SER A 133 3.82 4.16 -12.16
C SER A 133 2.68 3.88 -11.19
N GLN A 134 1.45 4.06 -11.69
CA GLN A 134 0.24 3.70 -10.98
C GLN A 134 -0.18 2.26 -11.34
N HIS A 135 -0.37 1.40 -10.34
CA HIS A 135 -0.73 0.00 -10.53
C HIS A 135 -2.13 -0.26 -9.97
N LEU A 136 -3.12 -0.27 -10.86
CA LEU A 136 -4.51 -0.61 -10.52
C LEU A 136 -4.73 -2.11 -10.65
N VAL A 137 -4.60 -2.83 -9.53
CA VAL A 137 -4.58 -4.29 -9.49
C VAL A 137 -5.84 -4.85 -8.83
N VAL A 138 -6.48 -5.82 -9.49
CA VAL A 138 -7.66 -6.49 -8.95
C VAL A 138 -7.23 -7.46 -7.85
N ALA A 139 -7.95 -7.47 -6.72
CA ALA A 139 -7.67 -8.40 -5.63
C ALA A 139 -7.94 -9.84 -6.11
N ASN A 140 -7.15 -10.79 -5.61
CA ASN A 140 -7.26 -12.20 -5.96
C ASN A 140 -8.71 -12.69 -5.72
N PRO A 141 -9.43 -13.31 -6.67
CA PRO A 141 -10.84 -13.65 -6.50
C PRO A 141 -11.11 -14.88 -5.61
N GLN A 142 -10.11 -15.42 -4.89
CA GLN A 142 -10.27 -16.60 -4.03
C GLN A 142 -11.34 -16.42 -2.94
N PRO A 143 -11.96 -17.50 -2.41
CA PRO A 143 -13.03 -17.42 -1.43
C PRO A 143 -12.72 -16.55 -0.20
N ALA A 144 -11.45 -16.48 0.21
CA ALA A 144 -11.01 -15.67 1.33
C ALA A 144 -11.11 -14.16 1.08
N THR A 145 -11.05 -13.68 -0.17
CA THR A 145 -11.13 -12.24 -0.48
C THR A 145 -12.56 -11.71 -0.51
N HIS A 146 -13.55 -12.60 -0.45
CA HIS A 146 -14.95 -12.25 -0.21
C HIS A 146 -15.28 -12.03 1.27
N GLN A 147 -14.33 -12.28 2.17
CA GLN A 147 -14.50 -12.02 3.59
C GLN A 147 -14.31 -10.53 3.90
N LEU A 148 -14.94 -10.07 4.98
CA LEU A 148 -14.72 -8.72 5.49
C LEU A 148 -13.27 -8.60 5.98
N ALA A 149 -12.57 -7.57 5.54
CA ALA A 149 -11.27 -7.18 6.05
C ALA A 149 -11.41 -5.93 6.92
N THR A 150 -10.59 -5.85 7.95
CA THR A 150 -10.44 -4.66 8.81
C THR A 150 -9.03 -4.10 8.76
N HIS A 151 -8.06 -4.94 8.37
CA HIS A 151 -6.67 -4.57 8.24
C HIS A 151 -6.10 -5.17 6.97
N ILE A 152 -5.10 -4.49 6.40
CA ILE A 152 -4.24 -5.00 5.34
C ILE A 152 -2.78 -4.92 5.79
N LYS A 153 -1.96 -5.79 5.22
CA LYS A 153 -0.52 -5.81 5.43
C LYS A 153 0.14 -5.75 4.06
N LEU A 154 0.78 -4.63 3.77
CA LEU A 154 1.56 -4.40 2.57
C LEU A 154 2.96 -4.95 2.78
N HIS A 155 3.45 -5.73 1.83
CA HIS A 155 4.83 -6.20 1.74
C HIS A 155 5.48 -5.54 0.52
N ILE A 156 6.63 -4.91 0.69
CA ILE A 156 7.44 -4.38 -0.42
C ILE A 156 8.78 -5.12 -0.46
N TYR A 157 9.24 -5.49 -1.65
CA TYR A 157 10.38 -6.38 -1.82
C TYR A 157 11.56 -5.74 -2.57
N PRO A 158 12.79 -5.78 -2.01
CA PRO A 158 13.10 -5.99 -0.58
C PRO A 158 12.85 -4.73 0.27
N ASP A 159 12.91 -3.55 -0.33
CA ASP A 159 12.85 -2.23 0.29
C ASP A 159 12.55 -1.19 -0.80
N GLY A 160 12.43 0.09 -0.41
CA GLY A 160 12.23 1.19 -1.34
C GLY A 160 11.08 2.09 -0.93
N GLY A 161 10.52 2.82 -1.90
CA GLY A 161 9.29 3.61 -1.73
C GLY A 161 8.29 3.52 -2.86
#